data_AF-A0A9P7NHH6-F1
#
_entry.id   AF-A0A9P7NHH6-F1
#
_cell.length_a   1.000
_cell.length_b   1.000
_cell.length_c   1.000
_cell.angle_alpha   90.00
_cell.angle_beta   90.00
_cell.angle_gamma   90.00
#
_symmetry.space_group_name_H-M   'P 1'
#
loop_
_entity.id
_entity.type
_entity.pdbx_description
1 polymer ?
#
loop_
_entity_poly.entity_id
_entity_poly.type
_entity_poly.pdbx_seq_one_letter_code
_entity_poly.pdbx_strand_id
1 'polypeptide(L)'
;MILSAPFFMAWASLATARDVPSNVKALYDQIRSQGQCQNVLAGGFHSQQNDRGNFDYCADHLRDDEVIYIQGRRGALANMDVDCDGIQHALPTTAAAALPPTPIWGDENGDDGPQAMVGEASIALATACFGHGVNGNAGHDKNDVLYLAFPGKDAVPGAKGAKWNAQKFDAFEASIASLGDKLIKRIGKRTGAGS
;
A
#
# COMPACT_ATOMS: atom_id res chain seq x y z
N MET A 1 -21.43 13.86 53.69
CA MET A 1 -20.19 13.88 52.86
C MET A 1 -20.40 12.91 51.71
N ILE A 2 -20.71 13.40 50.52
CA ILE A 2 -20.79 12.57 49.30
C ILE A 2 -19.49 12.85 48.53
N LEU A 3 -18.59 11.87 48.48
CA LEU A 3 -17.40 11.94 47.64
C LEU A 3 -17.82 11.70 46.18
N SER A 4 -17.73 12.74 45.36
CA SER A 4 -17.85 12.65 43.91
C SER A 4 -16.58 12.03 43.34
N ALA A 5 -16.63 10.81 42.82
CA ALA A 5 -15.54 10.23 42.04
C ALA A 5 -15.49 10.88 40.65
N PRO A 6 -14.32 11.28 40.13
CA PRO A 6 -14.21 11.83 38.78
C PRO A 6 -14.43 10.73 37.74
N PHE A 7 -15.44 10.93 36.90
CA PHE A 7 -15.72 10.09 35.74
C PHE A 7 -14.63 10.35 34.69
N PHE A 8 -13.59 9.52 34.67
CA PHE A 8 -12.61 9.49 33.59
C PHE A 8 -13.30 8.90 32.35
N MET A 9 -13.79 9.79 31.48
CA MET A 9 -14.31 9.41 30.18
C MET A 9 -13.11 9.02 29.30
N ALA A 10 -12.78 7.73 29.26
CA ALA A 10 -11.75 7.19 28.40
C ALA A 10 -12.23 7.31 26.94
N TRP A 11 -11.65 8.25 26.21
CA TRP A 11 -11.83 8.32 24.76
C TRP A 11 -11.07 7.13 24.15
N ALA A 12 -11.81 6.08 23.81
CA ALA A 12 -11.32 5.06 22.91
C ALA A 12 -11.26 5.68 21.51
N SER A 13 -10.06 6.04 21.06
CA SER A 13 -9.83 6.33 19.64
C SER A 13 -10.08 5.05 18.87
N LEU A 14 -11.21 4.99 18.16
CA LEU A 14 -11.40 4.02 17.10
C LEU A 14 -10.44 4.44 15.98
N ALA A 15 -9.47 3.59 15.68
CA ALA A 15 -8.61 3.72 14.51
C ALA A 15 -9.49 3.61 13.26
N THR A 16 -9.98 4.74 12.75
CA THR A 16 -10.68 4.79 11.47
C THR A 16 -9.65 4.95 10.36
N ALA A 17 -9.60 4.02 9.40
CA ALA A 17 -8.89 4.26 8.15
C ALA A 17 -9.33 5.61 7.56
N ARG A 18 -8.38 6.40 7.06
CA ARG A 18 -8.69 7.74 6.51
C ARG A 18 -9.63 7.65 5.32
N ASP A 19 -10.54 8.62 5.22
CA ASP A 19 -11.38 8.79 4.03
C ASP A 19 -10.51 8.90 2.77
N VAL A 20 -10.91 8.21 1.70
CA VAL A 20 -10.19 8.24 0.43
C VAL A 20 -10.39 9.60 -0.26
N PRO A 21 -9.33 10.39 -0.50
CA PRO A 21 -9.45 11.69 -1.16
C PRO A 21 -9.96 11.55 -2.59
N SER A 22 -10.74 12.52 -3.06
CA SER A 22 -11.44 12.45 -4.35
C SER A 22 -10.51 12.26 -5.55
N ASN A 23 -9.31 12.84 -5.53
CA ASN A 23 -8.32 12.67 -6.59
C ASN A 23 -7.73 11.24 -6.62
N VAL A 24 -7.51 10.63 -5.45
CA VAL A 24 -7.07 9.23 -5.35
C VAL A 24 -8.19 8.29 -5.80
N LYS A 25 -9.44 8.59 -5.43
CA LYS A 25 -10.62 7.84 -5.87
C LYS A 25 -10.81 7.91 -7.39
N ALA A 26 -10.58 9.07 -8.00
CA ALA A 26 -10.63 9.24 -9.44
C ALA A 26 -9.53 8.42 -10.14
N LEU A 27 -8.31 8.43 -9.62
CA LEU A 27 -7.21 7.59 -10.12
C LEU A 27 -7.55 6.10 -10.03
N TYR A 28 -8.11 5.66 -8.89
CA TYR A 28 -8.59 4.28 -8.71
C TYR A 28 -9.60 3.87 -9.78
N ASP A 29 -10.64 4.69 -9.98
CA ASP A 29 -11.68 4.41 -10.98
C ASP A 29 -11.10 4.40 -12.40
N GLN A 30 -10.17 5.33 -12.70
CA GLN A 30 -9.47 5.41 -13.98
C GLN A 30 -8.64 4.15 -14.25
N ILE A 31 -7.78 3.74 -13.32
CA ILE A 31 -6.95 2.54 -13.44
C ILE A 31 -7.82 1.31 -13.70
N ARG A 32 -8.91 1.13 -12.93
CA ARG A 32 -9.84 0.02 -13.13
C ARG A 32 -10.50 0.06 -14.50
N SER A 33 -10.92 1.23 -14.96
CA SER A 33 -11.56 1.40 -16.27
C SER A 33 -10.61 1.13 -17.44
N GLN A 34 -9.33 1.46 -17.29
CA GLN A 34 -8.28 1.20 -18.29
C GLN A 34 -8.11 -0.30 -18.55
N GLY A 35 -8.36 -1.13 -17.53
CA GLY A 35 -8.41 -2.57 -17.67
C GLY A 35 -7.05 -3.26 -17.52
N GLN A 36 -5.95 -2.69 -18.00
CA GLN A 36 -4.61 -3.25 -17.79
C GLN A 36 -3.53 -2.19 -17.97
N CYS A 37 -2.36 -2.45 -17.40
CA CYS A 37 -1.20 -1.58 -17.54
C CYS A 37 -0.75 -1.48 -19.01
N GLN A 38 -0.39 -0.28 -19.47
CA GLN A 38 0.15 -0.05 -20.81
C GLN A 38 1.68 0.13 -20.80
N ASN A 39 2.23 0.72 -19.74
CA ASN A 39 3.64 0.95 -19.49
C ASN A 39 4.12 0.07 -18.33
N VAL A 40 4.38 -1.20 -18.64
CA VAL A 40 4.83 -2.20 -17.66
C VAL A 40 6.30 -1.98 -17.32
N LEU A 41 6.59 -1.81 -16.02
CA LEU A 41 7.97 -1.79 -15.50
C LEU A 41 8.48 -3.20 -15.24
N ALA A 42 7.64 -4.04 -14.63
CA ALA A 42 7.88 -5.44 -14.38
C ALA A 42 6.52 -6.15 -14.34
N GLY A 43 6.47 -7.42 -14.77
CA GLY A 43 5.22 -8.16 -14.88
C GLY A 43 5.39 -9.65 -14.67
N GLY A 44 4.27 -10.37 -14.67
CA GLY A 44 4.26 -11.82 -14.42
C GLY A 44 3.99 -12.19 -12.97
N PHE A 45 3.55 -11.24 -12.14
CA PHE A 45 3.36 -11.44 -10.71
C PHE A 45 2.00 -12.06 -10.42
N HIS A 46 1.97 -12.82 -9.34
CA HIS A 46 0.78 -13.45 -8.78
C HIS A 46 0.23 -12.58 -7.66
N SER A 47 -1.08 -12.36 -7.64
CA SER A 47 -1.73 -11.75 -6.47
C SER A 47 -2.24 -12.82 -5.52
N GLN A 48 -2.54 -14.03 -6.01
CA GLN A 48 -2.95 -15.15 -5.17
C GLN A 48 -2.31 -16.44 -5.68
N GLN A 49 -2.13 -17.39 -4.77
CA GLN A 49 -1.59 -18.71 -5.12
C GLN A 49 -2.43 -19.36 -6.23
N ASN A 50 -1.74 -19.87 -7.26
CA ASN A 50 -2.35 -20.51 -8.43
C ASN A 50 -3.19 -19.59 -9.33
N ASP A 51 -3.08 -18.26 -9.19
CA ASP A 51 -3.61 -17.37 -10.22
C ASP A 51 -2.75 -17.41 -11.51
N ARG A 52 -3.04 -16.54 -12.47
CA ARG A 52 -2.40 -16.55 -13.80
C ARG A 52 -1.09 -15.76 -13.89
N GLY A 53 -0.58 -15.20 -12.79
CA GLY A 53 0.63 -14.37 -12.83
C GLY A 53 0.44 -13.13 -13.71
N ASN A 54 -0.73 -12.50 -13.63
CA ASN A 54 -1.15 -11.47 -14.57
C ASN A 54 -1.19 -10.05 -13.96
N PHE A 55 -0.42 -9.84 -12.90
CA PHE A 55 -0.22 -8.55 -12.24
C PHE A 55 1.12 -7.95 -12.66
N ASP A 56 1.11 -6.63 -12.84
CA ASP A 56 2.27 -5.87 -13.27
C ASP A 56 2.47 -4.62 -12.41
N TYR A 57 3.73 -4.27 -12.17
CA TYR A 57 4.15 -2.95 -11.75
C TYR A 57 4.03 -1.98 -12.92
N CYS A 58 3.21 -0.96 -12.75
CA CYS A 58 2.78 -0.08 -13.81
C CYS A 58 3.24 1.36 -13.64
N ALA A 59 3.71 1.97 -14.73
CA ALA A 59 4.20 3.33 -14.79
C ALA A 59 3.39 4.25 -15.71
N ASP A 60 2.12 3.92 -16.01
CA ASP A 60 1.25 4.76 -16.84
C ASP A 60 1.11 6.18 -16.26
N HIS A 61 1.10 6.29 -14.94
CA HIS A 61 0.94 7.53 -14.21
C HIS A 61 2.26 8.06 -13.61
N LEU A 62 3.40 7.49 -14.02
CA LEU A 62 4.71 7.88 -13.47
C LEU A 62 5.11 9.31 -13.90
N ARG A 63 4.76 9.72 -15.12
CA ARG A 63 5.12 11.04 -15.65
C ARG A 63 4.19 12.16 -15.17
N ASP A 64 2.91 11.86 -15.03
CA ASP A 64 1.88 12.88 -14.77
C ASP A 64 1.60 13.01 -13.27
N ASP A 65 1.41 11.89 -12.58
CA ASP A 65 1.04 11.87 -11.17
C ASP A 65 2.21 11.49 -10.25
N GLU A 66 3.36 11.11 -10.83
CA GLU A 66 4.53 10.61 -10.09
C GLU A 66 4.15 9.43 -9.20
N VAL A 67 3.44 8.45 -9.77
CA VAL A 67 3.08 7.22 -9.09
C VAL A 67 3.42 5.98 -9.92
N ILE A 68 3.84 4.94 -9.20
CA ILE A 68 3.89 3.56 -9.68
C ILE A 68 2.78 2.81 -8.95
N TYR A 69 2.12 1.87 -9.61
CA TYR A 69 1.02 1.11 -9.02
C TYR A 69 1.00 -0.33 -9.52
N ILE A 70 0.28 -1.21 -8.81
CA ILE A 70 0.11 -2.62 -9.21
C ILE A 70 -1.25 -2.76 -9.92
N GLN A 71 -1.26 -3.38 -11.09
CA GLN A 71 -2.49 -3.63 -11.83
C GLN A 71 -2.50 -5.01 -12.49
N GLY A 72 -3.62 -5.71 -12.33
CA GLY A 72 -3.94 -6.94 -13.04
C GLY A 72 -4.73 -6.68 -14.33
N ARG A 73 -5.09 -7.76 -15.03
CA ARG A 73 -5.92 -7.68 -16.24
C ARG A 73 -7.39 -7.41 -15.90
N ARG A 74 -8.16 -6.89 -16.87
CA ARG A 74 -9.60 -6.60 -16.78
C ARG A 74 -9.99 -5.67 -15.61
N GLY A 75 -9.10 -4.76 -15.24
CA GLY A 75 -9.33 -3.78 -14.18
C GLY A 75 -9.17 -4.34 -12.78
N ALA A 76 -8.61 -5.55 -12.67
CA ALA A 76 -8.25 -6.13 -11.38
C ALA A 76 -7.11 -5.32 -10.74
N LEU A 77 -7.18 -5.18 -9.43
CA LEU A 77 -6.10 -4.69 -8.59
C LEU A 77 -5.60 -5.86 -7.73
N ALA A 78 -4.51 -5.69 -6.99
CA ALA A 78 -4.04 -6.77 -6.12
C ALA A 78 -5.00 -7.01 -4.95
N ASN A 79 -4.93 -8.19 -4.35
CA ASN A 79 -5.45 -8.49 -3.03
C ASN A 79 -4.61 -7.81 -1.94
N MET A 80 -4.98 -8.03 -0.68
CA MET A 80 -4.12 -7.65 0.45
C MET A 80 -3.89 -8.85 1.34
N ASP A 81 -2.74 -9.48 1.19
CA ASP A 81 -2.26 -10.51 2.10
C ASP A 81 -1.46 -9.89 3.25
N VAL A 82 -1.30 -10.67 4.32
CA VAL A 82 -0.57 -10.25 5.50
C VAL A 82 0.75 -10.99 5.54
N ASP A 83 1.82 -10.28 5.24
CA ASP A 83 3.15 -10.74 5.60
C ASP A 83 3.36 -10.53 7.11
N CYS A 84 3.63 -11.64 7.78
CA CYS A 84 3.71 -11.74 9.22
C CYS A 84 5.15 -11.83 9.75
N ASP A 85 6.16 -11.83 8.87
CA ASP A 85 7.54 -11.94 9.34
C ASP A 85 8.55 -11.02 8.64
N GLY A 86 8.26 -10.46 7.45
CA GLY A 86 9.25 -9.65 6.73
C GLY A 86 10.58 -10.39 6.53
N ILE A 87 10.57 -11.73 6.56
CA ILE A 87 11.76 -12.57 6.43
C ILE A 87 12.03 -12.74 4.94
N GLN A 88 12.97 -11.94 4.45
CA GLN A 88 13.55 -12.12 3.13
C GLN A 88 14.58 -13.27 3.16
N HIS A 89 14.15 -14.50 2.86
CA HIS A 89 15.10 -15.54 2.44
C HIS A 89 15.53 -15.31 0.98
N ALA A 90 16.53 -14.42 0.82
CA ALA A 90 17.47 -14.24 -0.30
C ALA A 90 17.04 -14.69 -1.72
N LEU A 91 16.71 -13.73 -2.60
CA LEU A 91 16.81 -13.93 -4.05
C LEU A 91 18.24 -13.66 -4.56
N PRO A 92 18.73 -14.46 -5.54
CA PRO A 92 20.01 -14.24 -6.19
C PRO A 92 19.92 -13.01 -7.11
N THR A 93 20.60 -11.93 -6.73
CA THR A 93 21.35 -10.90 -7.50
C THR A 93 20.98 -10.47 -8.95
N THR A 94 19.96 -11.00 -9.63
CA THR A 94 19.64 -10.65 -11.03
C THR A 94 18.31 -9.93 -11.23
N ALA A 95 17.49 -9.75 -10.19
CA ALA A 95 16.27 -8.91 -10.24
C ALA A 95 16.39 -7.57 -9.48
N ALA A 96 17.52 -7.34 -8.78
CA ALA A 96 17.74 -6.22 -7.87
C ALA A 96 17.97 -4.84 -8.55
N ALA A 97 17.60 -4.64 -9.81
CA ALA A 97 17.94 -3.44 -10.55
C ALA A 97 16.93 -2.28 -10.41
N ALA A 98 15.81 -2.42 -9.70
CA ALA A 98 14.77 -1.38 -9.72
C ALA A 98 14.38 -0.71 -8.39
N LEU A 99 14.48 -1.30 -7.19
CA LEU A 99 14.03 -0.62 -5.94
C LEU A 99 14.84 -1.09 -4.69
N PRO A 100 15.22 -0.18 -3.76
CA PRO A 100 16.04 -0.48 -2.57
C PRO A 100 15.28 -1.29 -1.48
N PRO A 101 15.98 -1.90 -0.49
CA PRO A 101 15.45 -2.97 0.35
C PRO A 101 14.55 -2.48 1.51
N THR A 102 13.28 -2.91 1.45
CA THR A 102 12.18 -3.03 2.46
C THR A 102 11.77 -1.83 3.33
N PRO A 103 10.50 -1.74 3.83
CA PRO A 103 9.34 -2.65 3.71
C PRO A 103 8.03 -1.98 3.19
N ILE A 104 6.96 -2.75 2.93
CA ILE A 104 5.54 -2.34 2.68
C ILE A 104 5.04 -2.21 1.23
N TRP A 105 5.84 -2.53 0.22
CA TRP A 105 5.39 -2.39 -1.17
C TRP A 105 5.41 -3.72 -1.91
N GLY A 106 4.28 -4.44 -1.82
CA GLY A 106 3.96 -5.63 -2.61
C GLY A 106 5.16 -6.54 -2.83
N ASP A 107 5.88 -6.88 -1.76
CA ASP A 107 7.11 -7.62 -1.94
C ASP A 107 6.84 -8.99 -2.60
N GLU A 108 7.88 -9.50 -3.26
CA GLU A 108 7.90 -10.89 -3.67
C GLU A 108 8.23 -11.71 -2.42
N ASN A 109 7.23 -12.42 -1.88
CA ASN A 109 7.51 -13.41 -0.87
C ASN A 109 8.40 -14.52 -1.48
N GLY A 110 9.47 -14.86 -0.77
CA GLY A 110 10.37 -15.96 -1.12
C GLY A 110 9.83 -17.34 -0.74
N ASP A 111 8.73 -17.45 0.01
CA ASP A 111 8.40 -18.70 0.71
C ASP A 111 7.04 -19.37 0.36
N ASP A 112 6.28 -18.91 -0.64
CA ASP A 112 5.00 -19.57 -1.05
C ASP A 112 5.11 -20.49 -2.28
N GLY A 113 6.33 -20.87 -2.66
CA GLY A 113 6.62 -21.75 -3.79
C GLY A 113 7.33 -21.02 -4.94
N PRO A 114 7.25 -21.54 -6.19
CA PRO A 114 8.02 -20.99 -7.31
C PRO A 114 7.46 -19.67 -7.89
N GLN A 115 6.44 -19.09 -7.28
CA GLN A 115 5.67 -17.96 -7.82
C GLN A 115 6.05 -16.66 -7.12
N ALA A 116 6.38 -15.63 -7.90
CA ALA A 116 6.60 -14.28 -7.38
C ALA A 116 5.25 -13.63 -7.04
N MET A 117 4.99 -13.39 -5.76
CA MET A 117 3.75 -12.81 -5.27
C MET A 117 3.82 -11.27 -5.20
N VAL A 118 2.67 -10.61 -5.20
CA VAL A 118 2.48 -9.18 -4.91
C VAL A 118 1.18 -9.01 -4.13
N GLY A 119 1.03 -7.88 -3.43
CA GLY A 119 -0.18 -7.60 -2.64
C GLY A 119 0.00 -7.79 -1.13
N GLU A 120 1.24 -7.82 -0.65
CA GLU A 120 1.52 -7.92 0.79
C GLU A 120 1.46 -6.59 1.53
N ALA A 121 0.92 -6.63 2.76
CA ALA A 121 0.87 -5.51 3.68
C ALA A 121 1.11 -5.95 5.14
N SER A 122 1.61 -5.03 5.97
CA SER A 122 1.75 -5.29 7.40
C SER A 122 0.39 -5.60 8.04
N ILE A 123 0.38 -6.51 9.03
CA ILE A 123 -0.83 -6.83 9.82
C ILE A 123 -1.50 -5.59 10.40
N ALA A 124 -0.72 -4.58 10.79
CA ALA A 124 -1.25 -3.34 11.35
C ALA A 124 -2.08 -2.54 10.32
N LEU A 125 -1.60 -2.45 9.08
CA LEU A 125 -2.32 -1.81 7.98
C LEU A 125 -3.55 -2.63 7.57
N ALA A 126 -3.40 -3.94 7.42
CA ALA A 126 -4.48 -4.81 7.00
C ALA A 126 -5.61 -4.84 8.03
N THR A 127 -5.28 -4.89 9.33
CA THR A 127 -6.26 -4.78 10.42
C THR A 127 -6.95 -3.42 10.44
N ALA A 128 -6.25 -2.33 10.12
CA ALA A 128 -6.85 -1.01 10.06
C ALA A 128 -7.85 -0.87 8.89
N CYS A 129 -7.60 -1.55 7.76
CA CYS A 129 -8.48 -1.52 6.60
C CYS A 129 -9.67 -2.50 6.70
N PHE A 130 -9.44 -3.72 7.18
CA PHE A 130 -10.39 -4.84 7.10
C PHE A 130 -10.81 -5.40 8.46
N GLY A 131 -10.30 -4.84 9.55
CA GLY A 131 -10.61 -5.25 10.92
C GLY A 131 -9.86 -6.51 11.37
N HIS A 132 -10.19 -6.98 12.58
CA HIS A 132 -9.50 -8.09 13.24
C HIS A 132 -9.78 -9.49 12.65
N GLY A 133 -10.54 -9.57 11.56
CA GLY A 133 -10.72 -10.82 10.83
C GLY A 133 -9.48 -11.21 10.01
N VAL A 134 -8.70 -10.19 9.61
CA VAL A 134 -7.43 -10.37 8.90
C VAL A 134 -6.31 -10.68 9.88
N ASN A 135 -5.47 -11.66 9.55
CA ASN A 135 -4.36 -12.14 10.38
C ASN A 135 -3.25 -12.74 9.50
N GLY A 136 -2.13 -13.18 10.09
CA GLY A 136 -0.98 -13.74 9.35
C GLY A 136 -1.26 -15.01 8.52
N ASN A 137 -2.46 -15.58 8.60
CA ASN A 137 -2.89 -16.71 7.77
C ASN A 137 -4.18 -16.41 6.98
N ALA A 138 -4.70 -15.19 7.06
CA ALA A 138 -5.95 -14.80 6.39
C ALA A 138 -5.90 -13.34 5.99
N GLY A 139 -5.66 -13.09 4.71
CA GLY A 139 -5.70 -11.76 4.10
C GLY A 139 -7.11 -11.35 3.66
N HIS A 140 -7.15 -10.32 2.82
CA HIS A 140 -8.31 -9.89 2.06
C HIS A 140 -8.14 -10.35 0.61
N ASP A 141 -8.78 -11.48 0.28
CA ASP A 141 -8.62 -12.18 -1.01
C ASP A 141 -9.18 -11.42 -2.23
N LYS A 142 -9.88 -10.29 -2.06
CA LYS A 142 -10.45 -9.60 -3.21
C LYS A 142 -9.39 -8.74 -3.89
N ASN A 143 -9.31 -8.90 -5.20
CA ASN A 143 -8.46 -8.14 -6.13
C ASN A 143 -8.98 -6.70 -6.36
N ASP A 144 -9.11 -5.92 -5.29
CA ASP A 144 -9.66 -4.55 -5.30
C ASP A 144 -8.85 -3.51 -4.51
N VAL A 145 -7.61 -3.85 -4.09
CA VAL A 145 -6.71 -2.99 -3.32
C VAL A 145 -5.71 -2.29 -4.25
N LEU A 146 -5.70 -0.96 -4.22
CA LEU A 146 -4.77 -0.14 -4.98
C LEU A 146 -3.50 0.16 -4.18
N TYR A 147 -2.38 -0.38 -4.64
CA TYR A 147 -1.05 -0.05 -4.13
C TYR A 147 -0.48 1.13 -4.91
N LEU A 148 -0.03 2.18 -4.20
CA LEU A 148 0.61 3.37 -4.79
C LEU A 148 2.00 3.61 -4.19
N ALA A 149 3.00 3.77 -5.06
CA ALA A 149 4.37 4.14 -4.72
C ALA A 149 4.65 5.51 -5.28
N PHE A 150 5.13 6.41 -4.41
CA PHE A 150 5.59 7.73 -4.79
C PHE A 150 7.12 7.70 -4.86
N PRO A 151 7.73 7.80 -6.05
CA PRO A 151 9.17 7.91 -6.15
C PRO A 151 9.65 9.30 -5.70
N GLY A 152 10.94 9.37 -5.39
CA GLY A 152 11.63 10.59 -5.04
C GLY A 152 12.00 10.67 -3.57
N LYS A 153 13.10 11.40 -3.30
CA LYS A 153 13.66 11.56 -1.94
C LYS A 153 12.71 12.19 -0.93
N ASP A 154 11.73 12.95 -1.40
CA ASP A 154 10.76 13.64 -0.56
C ASP A 154 9.51 12.81 -0.25
N ALA A 155 9.45 11.57 -0.75
CA ALA A 155 8.49 10.54 -0.33
C ALA A 155 9.01 9.68 0.83
N VAL A 156 10.29 9.80 1.17
CA VAL A 156 10.93 9.03 2.25
C VAL A 156 10.79 9.82 3.57
N PRO A 157 10.11 9.29 4.60
CA PRO A 157 10.02 9.96 5.90
C PRO A 157 11.40 10.18 6.54
N GLY A 158 12.34 9.27 6.28
CA GLY A 158 13.69 9.30 6.85
C GLY A 158 13.70 9.01 8.35
N ALA A 159 14.91 8.90 8.93
CA ALA A 159 15.10 8.44 10.30
C ALA A 159 14.39 9.29 11.39
N LYS A 160 13.98 10.52 11.07
CA LYS A 160 13.31 11.44 12.00
C LYS A 160 11.92 11.92 11.55
N GLY A 161 11.46 11.54 10.36
CA GLY A 161 10.18 12.02 9.82
C GLY A 161 8.99 11.11 10.07
N ALA A 162 9.17 10.03 10.85
CA ALA A 162 8.08 9.21 11.37
C ALA A 162 8.35 8.86 12.84
N LYS A 163 7.30 8.54 13.59
CA LYS A 163 7.40 7.99 14.95
C LYS A 163 7.73 6.50 14.88
N TRP A 164 8.95 6.17 14.48
CA TRP A 164 9.40 4.77 14.29
C TRP A 164 9.25 3.87 15.51
N ASN A 165 9.19 4.42 16.72
CA ASN A 165 8.99 3.70 17.97
C ASN A 165 7.54 3.76 18.48
N ALA A 166 6.58 4.20 17.67
CA ALA A 166 5.18 4.24 18.04
C ALA A 166 4.65 2.85 18.40
N GLN A 167 3.94 2.76 19.53
CA GLN A 167 3.37 1.51 20.06
C GLN A 167 1.90 1.32 19.66
N LYS A 168 1.35 2.25 18.87
CA LYS A 168 -0.04 2.27 18.44
C LYS A 168 -0.11 2.69 16.99
N PHE A 169 -0.98 2.03 16.24
CA PHE A 169 -1.24 2.32 14.82
C PHE A 169 -1.52 3.81 14.60
N ASP A 170 -2.50 4.38 15.30
CA ASP A 170 -2.90 5.79 15.16
C ASP A 170 -1.74 6.77 15.42
N ALA A 171 -0.84 6.43 16.35
CA ALA A 171 0.30 7.28 16.65
C ALA A 171 1.36 7.25 15.53
N PHE A 172 1.55 6.10 14.88
CA PHE A 172 2.42 5.96 13.73
C PHE A 172 1.81 6.63 12.50
N GLU A 173 0.56 6.29 12.16
CA GLU A 173 -0.20 6.84 11.03
C GLU A 173 -0.21 8.37 11.08
N ALA A 174 -0.59 8.96 12.23
CA ALA A 174 -0.64 10.40 12.37
C ALA A 174 0.74 11.08 12.19
N SER A 175 1.83 10.36 12.45
CA SER A 175 3.18 10.90 12.27
C SER A 175 3.60 11.03 10.81
N ILE A 176 3.05 10.19 9.92
CA ILE A 176 3.32 10.19 8.48
C ILE A 176 2.20 10.81 7.65
N ALA A 177 1.03 11.07 8.26
CA ALA A 177 -0.14 11.66 7.63
C ALA A 177 0.18 12.91 6.78
N SER A 178 0.95 13.86 7.33
CA SER A 178 1.29 15.10 6.60
C SER A 178 2.16 14.87 5.36
N LEU A 179 3.01 13.84 5.38
CA LEU A 179 3.80 13.40 4.24
C LEU A 179 2.89 12.78 3.18
N GLY A 180 2.02 11.85 3.60
CA GLY A 180 1.01 11.25 2.71
C GLY A 180 0.14 12.31 2.03
N ASP A 181 -0.41 13.24 2.81
CA ASP A 181 -1.24 14.37 2.33
C ASP A 181 -0.49 15.26 1.32
N LYS A 182 0.82 15.38 1.44
CA LYS A 182 1.66 16.10 0.47
C LYS A 182 1.84 15.29 -0.82
N LEU A 183 2.06 13.98 -0.73
CA LEU A 183 2.32 13.10 -1.87
C LEU A 183 1.07 12.90 -2.73
N ILE A 184 -0.07 12.61 -2.11
CA ILE A 184 -1.33 12.41 -2.86
C ILE A 184 -1.76 13.67 -3.62
N LYS A 185 -1.31 14.86 -3.22
CA LYS A 185 -1.56 16.09 -3.97
C LYS A 185 -0.88 16.11 -5.34
N ARG A 186 0.03 15.19 -5.66
CA ARG A 186 0.61 15.06 -7.01
C ARG A 186 -0.40 14.47 -8.01
N ILE A 187 -1.29 13.60 -7.52
CA ILE A 187 -2.29 12.92 -8.32
C ILE A 187 -3.32 13.92 -8.85
N GLY A 188 -3.51 13.93 -10.16
CA GLY A 188 -4.45 14.78 -10.89
C GLY A 188 -3.96 16.21 -11.14
N LYS A 189 -2.70 16.54 -10.84
CA LYS A 189 -2.18 17.91 -11.05
C LYS A 189 -1.69 18.20 -12.46
N ARG A 190 -1.21 17.21 -13.22
CA ARG A 190 -0.52 17.45 -14.50
C ARG A 190 -1.38 17.31 -15.75
N THR A 191 -2.65 16.93 -15.62
CA THR A 191 -3.61 16.86 -16.73
C THR A 191 -3.99 18.24 -17.32
N GLY A 192 -3.39 19.35 -16.83
CA GLY A 192 -3.66 20.72 -17.29
C GLY A 192 -2.49 21.49 -17.90
N ALA A 193 -1.36 20.84 -18.23
CA ALA A 193 -0.21 21.53 -18.80
C ALA A 193 0.32 20.85 -20.07
N GLY A 194 -0.36 21.05 -21.19
CA GLY A 194 0.25 21.00 -22.52
C GLY A 194 -0.38 20.05 -23.53
N SER A 195 -1.38 20.53 -24.28
CA SER A 195 -1.34 20.74 -25.75
C SER A 195 -2.62 21.43 -26.20
#